data_AF-A0A9W6Q4Y8-F1
#
_entry.id   AF-A0A9W6Q4Y8-F1
#
_cell.length_a   1.000
_cell.length_b   1.000
_cell.length_c   1.000
_cell.angle_alpha   90.00
_cell.angle_beta   90.00
_cell.angle_gamma   90.00
#
_symmetry.space_group_name_H-M   'P 1'
#
loop_
_entity.id
_entity.type
_entity.pdbx_description
1 polymer ?
#
loop_
_entity_poly.entity_id
_entity_poly.type
_entity_poly.pdbx_seq_one_letter_code
_entity_poly.pdbx_strand_id
1 'polypeptide(L)'
;MTFALDGVAYEIDLKSDNAEKLRVLLAPYVEKGRKQSGRLTAPRRGGSGGRSSGRAASAGQADTAKIRTWAKENGHAVNDRGRVPSNVREAYERAHAS
;
A
#
# COMPACT_ATOMS: atom_id res chain seq x y z
N MET A 1 2.79 -0.77 -23.92
CA MET A 1 3.79 -1.41 -23.03
C MET A 1 4.39 -0.34 -22.13
N THR A 2 4.51 -0.59 -20.83
CA THR A 2 5.00 0.39 -19.85
C THR A 2 6.37 0.00 -19.29
N PHE A 3 7.24 0.97 -19.09
CA PHE A 3 8.54 0.80 -18.42
C PHE A 3 8.90 2.07 -17.64
N ALA A 4 9.96 2.04 -16.84
CA ALA A 4 10.42 3.21 -16.09
C ALA A 4 11.94 3.33 -16.15
N LEU A 5 12.43 4.57 -16.19
CA LEU A 5 13.85 4.92 -16.18
C LEU A 5 14.01 6.17 -15.31
N ASP A 6 14.95 6.15 -14.37
CA ASP A 6 15.24 7.27 -13.46
C ASP A 6 14.01 7.83 -12.72
N GLY A 7 13.08 6.95 -12.36
CA GLY A 7 11.85 7.31 -11.65
C GLY A 7 10.74 7.89 -12.53
N VAL A 8 10.96 8.05 -13.83
CA VAL A 8 9.95 8.48 -14.81
C VAL A 8 9.34 7.27 -15.49
N ALA A 9 8.01 7.21 -15.53
CA ALA A 9 7.27 6.15 -16.22
C ALA A 9 7.00 6.55 -17.67
N TYR A 10 7.19 5.60 -18.58
CA TYR A 10 6.96 5.73 -20.01
C TYR A 10 5.98 4.67 -20.50
N GLU A 11 5.23 5.03 -21.54
CA GLU A 11 4.35 4.14 -22.26
C GLU A 11 4.64 4.23 -23.76
N ILE A 12 4.65 3.08 -24.42
CA ILE A 12 4.85 2.97 -25.85
C ILE A 12 4.02 1.82 -26.42
N ASP A 13 3.37 2.06 -27.55
CA ASP A 13 2.64 1.03 -28.29
C ASP A 13 3.58 0.29 -29.21
N LEU A 14 3.75 -1.01 -28.94
CA LEU A 14 4.65 -1.89 -29.67
C LEU A 14 3.88 -3.11 -30.16
N LYS A 15 4.20 -3.55 -31.38
CA LYS A 15 3.85 -4.89 -31.87
C LYS A 15 4.60 -5.95 -31.05
N SER A 16 4.08 -7.18 -31.03
CA SER A 16 4.59 -8.30 -30.21
C SER A 16 6.11 -8.46 -30.30
N ASP A 17 6.68 -8.52 -31.51
CA ASP A 17 8.12 -8.71 -31.72
C ASP A 17 8.96 -7.58 -31.12
N ASN A 18 8.48 -6.34 -31.21
CA ASN A 18 9.21 -5.19 -30.66
C ASN A 18 9.07 -5.11 -29.14
N ALA A 19 7.92 -5.51 -28.59
CA ALA A 19 7.75 -5.65 -27.16
C ALA A 19 8.68 -6.73 -26.59
N GLU A 20 8.87 -7.84 -27.31
CA GLU A 20 9.80 -8.90 -26.92
C GLU A 20 11.26 -8.44 -26.95
N LYS A 21 11.69 -7.75 -28.02
CA LYS A 21 13.02 -7.12 -28.08
C LYS A 21 13.30 -6.23 -26.86
N LEU A 22 12.33 -5.40 -26.46
CA LEU A 22 12.47 -4.55 -25.28
C LEU A 22 12.61 -5.35 -23.98
N ARG A 23 11.87 -6.46 -23.84
CA ARG A 23 12.01 -7.35 -22.66
C ARG A 23 13.38 -8.02 -22.62
N VAL A 24 13.89 -8.49 -23.76
CA VAL A 24 15.23 -9.11 -23.85
C VAL A 24 16.32 -8.12 -23.50
N LEU A 25 16.25 -6.87 -23.99
CA LEU A 25 17.21 -5.83 -23.66
C LEU A 25 17.26 -5.51 -22.16
N LEU A 26 16.11 -5.57 -21.47
CA LEU A 26 16.01 -5.29 -20.04
C LEU A 26 16.33 -6.50 -19.16
N ALA A 27 16.30 -7.72 -19.70
CA ALA A 27 16.48 -8.97 -18.95
C ALA A 27 17.72 -9.01 -18.01
N PRO A 28 18.94 -8.64 -18.45
CA PRO A 28 20.12 -8.70 -17.56
C PRO A 28 20.00 -7.76 -16.36
N TYR A 29 19.35 -6.60 -16.53
CA TYR A 29 19.15 -5.64 -15.46
C TYR A 29 18.02 -6.07 -14.52
N VAL A 30 16.99 -6.69 -15.04
CA VAL A 30 15.89 -7.25 -14.23
C VAL A 30 16.39 -8.42 -13.37
N GLU A 31 17.29 -9.25 -13.89
CA GLU A 31 17.88 -10.37 -13.16
C GLU A 31 18.74 -9.91 -11.97
N LYS A 32 19.55 -8.86 -12.16
CA LYS A 32 20.39 -8.28 -11.09
C LYS A 32 19.64 -7.28 -10.21
N GLY A 33 18.50 -6.78 -10.69
CA GLY A 33 17.69 -5.79 -10.03
C GLY A 33 16.79 -6.37 -8.95
N ARG A 34 16.31 -5.50 -8.06
CA ARG A 34 15.26 -5.86 -7.09
C ARG A 34 13.95 -5.20 -7.48
N LYS A 35 12.85 -5.90 -7.23
CA LYS A 35 11.51 -5.31 -7.33
C LYS A 35 11.37 -4.23 -6.24
N GLN A 36 11.28 -2.97 -6.65
CA GLN A 36 10.87 -1.90 -5.75
C GLN A 36 9.38 -2.11 -5.41
N SER A 37 9.07 -2.29 -4.13
CA SER A 37 7.69 -2.54 -3.69
C SER A 37 6.79 -1.35 -4.07
N GLY A 38 5.77 -1.62 -4.87
CA GLY A 38 4.90 -0.62 -5.49
C GLY A 38 4.76 -0.92 -6.99
N ARG A 39 3.68 -1.59 -7.38
CA ARG A 39 3.37 -1.81 -8.80
C ARG A 39 3.21 -0.44 -9.48
N LEU A 40 4.15 -0.09 -10.36
CA LEU A 40 4.13 1.17 -11.14
C LEU A 40 3.02 1.20 -12.21
N THR A 41 2.29 0.09 -12.40
CA THR A 41 1.40 -0.14 -13.56
C THR A 41 -0.10 -0.12 -13.24
N ALA A 42 -0.55 0.70 -12.30
CA ALA A 42 -1.98 0.93 -12.14
C ALA A 42 -2.29 2.40 -11.84
N PRO A 43 -3.13 3.08 -12.65
CA PRO A 43 -3.85 4.24 -12.17
C PRO A 43 -4.63 3.78 -10.95
N ARG A 44 -4.47 4.46 -9.82
CA ARG A 44 -5.26 4.20 -8.61
C ARG A 44 -6.72 4.59 -8.84
N ARG A 45 -7.47 3.76 -9.56
CA ARG A 45 -8.93 3.65 -9.39
C ARG A 45 -9.18 2.58 -8.34
N GLY A 46 -9.97 2.97 -7.35
CA GLY A 46 -10.29 2.20 -6.14
C GLY A 46 -10.59 0.73 -6.43
N GLY A 47 -10.04 -0.13 -5.59
CA GLY A 47 -10.25 -1.57 -5.65
C GLY A 47 -9.47 -2.23 -4.53
N SER A 48 -10.21 -2.66 -3.52
CA SER A 48 -9.78 -3.39 -2.33
C SER A 48 -8.77 -4.52 -2.62
N GLY A 49 -7.76 -4.64 -1.77
CA GLY A 49 -6.99 -5.88 -1.60
C GLY A 49 -5.51 -5.78 -1.97
N GLY A 50 -4.64 -5.64 -0.95
CA GLY A 50 -3.23 -6.01 -1.08
C GLY A 50 -2.21 -4.99 -0.59
N ARG A 51 -2.02 -4.94 0.73
CA ARG A 51 -0.73 -4.74 1.43
C ARG A 51 0.25 -3.76 0.77
N SER A 52 0.08 -2.47 1.02
CA SER A 52 1.20 -1.52 1.04
C SER A 52 1.15 -0.69 2.32
N SER A 53 1.79 -1.23 3.35
CA SER A 53 2.24 -0.48 4.53
C SER A 53 3.27 0.56 4.08
N GLY A 54 2.84 1.81 3.95
CA GLY A 54 3.75 2.92 3.70
C GLY A 54 3.01 4.19 3.35
N ARG A 55 3.13 5.20 4.21
CA ARG A 55 2.68 6.59 4.00
C ARG A 55 1.20 6.93 4.30
N ALA A 56 0.80 6.72 5.56
CA ALA A 56 -0.29 7.50 6.20
C ALA A 56 -0.03 7.68 7.71
N ALA A 57 1.24 7.80 8.11
CA ALA A 57 1.68 7.69 9.50
C ALA A 57 1.81 9.04 10.23
N SER A 58 0.97 10.04 9.93
CA SER A 58 0.96 11.29 10.69
C SER A 58 -0.42 11.58 11.29
N ALA A 59 -1.48 11.61 10.49
CA ALA A 59 -2.83 11.90 11.01
C ALA A 59 -3.46 10.71 11.76
N GLY A 60 -3.31 9.48 11.25
CA GLY A 60 -3.99 8.30 11.82
C GLY A 60 -3.28 7.65 13.01
N GLN A 61 -2.04 8.04 13.35
CA GLN A 61 -1.30 7.40 14.45
C GLN A 61 -1.75 7.95 15.82
N ALA A 62 -2.02 9.25 15.91
CA ALA A 62 -2.49 9.88 17.15
C ALA A 62 -3.84 9.30 17.61
N ASP A 63 -4.77 9.06 16.69
CA ASP A 63 -6.07 8.44 17.01
C ASP A 63 -5.94 6.99 17.48
N THR A 64 -4.96 6.23 16.96
CA THR A 64 -4.79 4.82 17.37
C THR A 64 -4.34 4.65 18.81
N ALA A 65 -3.67 5.64 19.41
CA ALA A 65 -3.28 5.58 20.82
C ALA A 65 -4.51 5.77 21.71
N LYS A 66 -5.34 6.77 21.42
CA LYS A 66 -6.59 7.04 22.14
C LYS A 66 -7.57 5.87 22.06
N ILE A 67 -7.75 5.32 20.85
CA ILE A 67 -8.62 4.15 20.64
C ILE A 67 -8.08 2.93 21.42
N ARG A 68 -6.76 2.74 21.52
CA ARG A 68 -6.17 1.64 22.32
C ARG A 68 -6.42 1.79 23.81
N THR A 69 -6.29 2.99 24.36
CA THR A 69 -6.56 3.25 25.78
C THR A 69 -8.02 2.94 26.10
N TRP A 70 -8.95 3.52 25.34
CA TRP A 70 -10.38 3.26 25.49
C TRP A 70 -10.70 1.76 25.33
N ALA A 71 -10.08 1.10 24.35
CA ALA A 71 -10.30 -0.32 24.12
C ALA A 71 -9.85 -1.18 25.31
N LYS A 72 -8.69 -0.89 25.91
CA LYS A 72 -8.21 -1.60 27.11
C LYS A 72 -9.15 -1.39 28.30
N GLU A 73 -9.66 -0.18 28.49
CA GLU A 73 -10.63 0.15 29.54
C GLU A 73 -11.98 -0.54 29.33
N ASN A 74 -12.40 -0.72 28.09
CA ASN A 74 -13.67 -1.37 27.71
C ASN A 74 -13.53 -2.89 27.47
N GLY A 75 -12.41 -3.49 27.86
CA GLY A 75 -12.20 -4.94 27.79
C GLY A 75 -11.99 -5.50 26.36
N HIS A 76 -11.69 -4.65 25.39
CA HIS A 76 -11.42 -5.07 24.01
C HIS A 76 -9.97 -5.54 23.84
N ALA A 77 -9.79 -6.67 23.14
CA ALA A 77 -8.46 -7.20 22.81
C ALA A 77 -7.78 -6.33 21.73
N VAL A 78 -6.70 -5.65 22.11
CA VAL A 78 -5.89 -4.80 21.22
C VAL A 78 -4.41 -5.12 21.33
N ASN A 79 -3.68 -4.99 20.22
CA ASN A 79 -2.23 -5.14 20.22
C ASN A 79 -1.56 -3.91 20.85
N ASP A 80 -0.40 -4.10 21.49
CA ASP A 80 0.31 -3.02 22.19
C ASP A 80 0.84 -1.93 21.24
N ARG A 81 1.15 -2.29 19.99
CA ARG A 81 1.61 -1.36 18.96
C ARG A 81 0.99 -1.64 17.60
N GLY A 82 1.01 -0.62 16.75
CA GLY A 82 0.58 -0.71 15.35
C GLY A 82 -0.89 -0.40 15.14
N ARG A 83 -1.46 -0.97 14.08
CA ARG A 83 -2.84 -0.71 13.64
C ARG A 83 -3.84 -1.34 14.62
N VAL A 84 -4.84 -0.56 15.02
CA VAL A 84 -5.98 -1.04 15.83
C VAL A 84 -6.90 -1.91 14.96
N PRO A 85 -7.35 -3.09 15.45
CA PRO A 85 -8.35 -3.90 14.78
C PRO A 85 -9.61 -3.10 14.38
N SER A 86 -10.20 -3.39 13.22
CA SER A 86 -11.34 -2.62 12.69
C SER A 86 -12.56 -2.68 13.60
N ASN A 87 -12.85 -3.85 14.18
CA ASN A 87 -13.92 -4.06 15.16
C ASN A 87 -13.80 -3.12 16.38
N VAL A 88 -12.58 -2.85 16.83
CA VAL A 88 -12.32 -1.95 17.97
C VAL A 88 -12.49 -0.49 17.56
N ARG A 89 -12.04 -0.12 16.35
CA ARG A 89 -12.26 1.23 15.82
C ARG A 89 -13.74 1.54 15.66
N GLU A 90 -14.51 0.62 15.10
CA GLU A 90 -15.96 0.77 14.92
C GLU A 90 -16.71 0.87 16.25
N ALA A 91 -16.27 0.12 17.27
CA ALA A 91 -16.84 0.23 18.61
C ALA A 91 -16.55 1.59 19.25
N TYR A 92 -15.32 2.10 19.10
CA TYR A 92 -14.94 3.44 19.55
C TYR A 92 -15.73 4.53 18.82
N GLU A 93 -15.84 4.44 17.50
CA GLU A 93 -16.59 5.37 16.66
C GLU A 93 -18.07 5.39 17.06
N ARG A 94 -18.69 4.23 17.32
CA ARG A 94 -20.08 4.17 17.85
C ARG A 94 -20.22 4.80 19.23
N ALA A 95 -19.25 4.61 20.12
CA ALA A 95 -19.31 5.15 21.48
C ALA A 95 -19.11 6.68 21.51
N HIS A 96 -18.49 7.26 20.48
CA HIS A 96 -18.19 8.69 20.38
C HIS A 96 -18.93 9.40 19.24
N ALA A 97 -19.80 8.68 18.52
CA ALA A 97 -20.78 9.26 17.61
C ALA A 97 -21.93 9.79 18.46
N SER A 98 -21.90 11.09 18.74
CA SER A 98 -23.05 11.84 19.26
C SER A 98 -24.04 12.14 18.13
#